data_AF-A0A1H8NGR5-F1
#
_entry.id   AF-A0A1H8NGR5-F1
#
_cell.length_a   1.000
_cell.length_b   1.000
_cell.length_c   1.000
_cell.angle_alpha   90.00
_cell.angle_beta   90.00
_cell.angle_gamma   90.00
#
_symmetry.space_group_name_H-M   'P 1'
#
loop_
_entity.id
_entity.type
_entity.pdbx_description
1 polymer ?
#
loop_
_entity_poly.entity_id
_entity_poly.type
_entity_poly.pdbx_seq_one_letter_code
_entity_poly.pdbx_strand_id
1 'polypeptide(L)' 'MQNIVILAGNIGQAPEARTTQGGTKFTHFTLAASRPRLSEGRAVRDEHGYRVMDTEWHRIT' A
#
# COMPACT_ATOMS: atom_id res chain seq x y z
N MET A 1 19.77 4.00 16.31
CA MET A 1 18.59 4.49 15.55
C MET A 1 17.98 3.31 14.81
N GLN A 2 16.65 3.19 14.76
CA GLN A 2 15.96 2.05 14.15
C GLN A 2 14.98 2.57 13.08
N ASN A 3 15.09 2.05 11.87
CA ASN A 3 14.22 2.37 10.75
C ASN A 3 13.74 1.05 10.13
N ILE A 4 12.53 0.63 10.50
CA ILE A 4 11.92 -0.63 10.07
C ILE A 4 10.50 -0.31 9.59
N VAL A 5 10.13 -0.87 8.44
CA VAL A 5 8.80 -0.75 7.85
C VAL A 5 8.23 -2.16 7.63
N ILE A 6 7.00 -2.40 8.09
CA ILE A 6 6.26 -3.65 7.86
C ILE A 6 4.97 -3.27 7.13
N LEU A 7 4.76 -3.82 5.94
CA LEU A 7 3.56 -3.59 5.14
C LEU A 7 2.94 -4.92 4.73
N ALA A 8 1.62 -5.01 4.77
CA ALA A 8 0.84 -6.13 4.27
C ALA A 8 -0.28 -5.58 3.39
N GLY A 9 -0.38 -6.09 2.17
CA GLY A 9 -1.30 -5.56 1.18
C GLY A 9 -1.17 -6.28 -0.16
N ASN A 10 -1.88 -5.78 -1.16
CA ASN A 10 -1.87 -6.33 -2.51
C ASN A 10 -0.98 -5.52 -3.43
N ILE A 11 -0.35 -6.17 -4.41
CA ILE A 11 0.37 -5.49 -5.48
C ILE A 11 -0.66 -4.90 -6.46
N GLY A 12 -0.64 -3.58 -6.67
CA GLY A 12 -1.65 -2.87 -7.47
C GLY A 12 -1.52 -3.01 -8.98
N GLN A 13 -0.31 -3.34 -9.46
CA GLN A 13 0.04 -3.47 -10.87
C GLN A 13 1.26 -4.37 -11.01
N ALA A 14 1.49 -4.92 -12.21
CA ALA A 14 2.67 -5.74 -12.47
C ALA A 14 3.97 -4.98 -12.06
N PRO A 15 4.88 -5.59 -11.30
CA PRO A 15 6.15 -4.96 -10.93
C PRO A 15 6.97 -4.55 -12.15
N GLU A 16 7.62 -3.39 -12.07
CA GLU A 16 8.47 -2.87 -13.15
C GLU A 16 9.95 -3.04 -12.79
N ALA A 17 10.67 -3.80 -13.61
CA ALA A 17 12.11 -3.94 -13.51
C ALA A 17 12.83 -2.93 -14.43
N ARG A 18 13.86 -2.28 -13.90
CA ARG A 18 14.73 -1.36 -14.64
C ARG A 18 16.19 -1.67 -14.35
N THR A 19 17.07 -1.28 -15.27
CA THR A 19 18.51 -1.44 -15.13
C THR A 19 19.14 -0.05 -15.16
N THR A 20 19.98 0.28 -14.18
CA THR A 20 20.74 1.54 -14.18
C THR A 20 21.79 1.53 -15.29
N GLN A 21 22.35 2.69 -15.64
CA GLN A 21 23.45 2.76 -16.62
C GLN A 21 24.67 1.91 -16.19
N GLY A 22 24.89 1.75 -14.88
CA GLY A 22 25.93 0.89 -14.31
C GLY A 22 25.60 -0.61 -14.25
N GLY A 23 24.46 -1.04 -14.79
CA GLY A 23 24.08 -2.46 -14.89
C GLY A 23 23.31 -3.02 -13.69
N THR A 24 23.06 -2.23 -12.65
CA THR A 24 22.27 -2.69 -11.48
C THR A 24 20.81 -2.82 -11.86
N LYS A 25 20.25 -4.03 -11.72
CA LYS A 25 18.81 -4.28 -11.86
C LYS A 25 18.09 -3.96 -10.56
N PHE A 26 16.98 -3.23 -10.65
CA PHE A 26 16.07 -2.98 -9.54
C PHE A 26 14.62 -3.12 -9.99
N THR A 27 13.73 -3.48 -9.07
CA THR A 27 12.30 -3.62 -9.35
C THR A 27 11.53 -2.71 -8.42
N HIS A 28 10.63 -1.91 -8.95
CA HIS A 28 9.67 -1.18 -8.14
C HIS A 28 8.27 -1.75 -8.31
N PHE A 29 7.49 -1.69 -7.23
CA PHE A 29 6.09 -2.08 -7.24
C PHE A 29 5.28 -1.16 -6.32
N THR A 30 3.97 -1.15 -6.54
CA THR A 30 3.04 -0.36 -5.73
C THR A 30 2.20 -1.32 -4.89
N LEU A 31 2.14 -1.09 -3.58
CA LEU A 31 1.35 -1.87 -2.63
C LEU A 31 0.12 -1.09 -2.19
N ALA A 32 -1.06 -1.70 -2.28
CA ALA A 32 -2.30 -1.25 -1.67
C ALA A 32 -2.50 -1.89 -0.30
N ALA A 33 -2.50 -1.07 0.75
CA ALA A 33 -2.88 -1.46 2.11
C ALA A 33 -4.25 -0.86 2.44
N SER A 34 -5.28 -1.69 2.53
CA SER A 34 -6.65 -1.25 2.79
C SER A 34 -7.05 -1.50 4.24
N ARG A 35 -7.66 -0.50 4.87
CA ARG A 35 -8.17 -0.57 6.26
C ARG A 35 -9.54 0.10 6.39
N PRO A 36 -10.41 -0.38 7.30
CA PRO A 36 -11.65 0.32 7.58
C PRO A 36 -11.37 1.74 8.06
N ARG A 37 -12.12 2.72 7.54
CA ARG A 37 -12.08 4.09 8.04
C ARG A 37 -12.64 4.11 9.46
N LEU A 38 -11.90 4.70 10.39
CA LEU A 38 -12.32 4.81 11.79
C LEU A 38 -12.73 6.25 12.12
N SER A 39 -13.83 6.39 12.84
CA SER A 39 -14.23 7.62 13.52
C SER A 39 -14.53 7.27 14.97
N GLU A 40 -13.90 7.99 15.91
CA GLU A 40 -14.03 7.73 17.35
C GLU A 40 -13.80 6.24 17.75
N GLY A 41 -12.84 5.58 17.08
CA GLY A 41 -12.49 4.19 17.34
C GLY A 41 -13.47 3.15 16.77
N ARG A 42 -14.48 3.56 16.00
CA ARG A 42 -15.44 2.66 15.35
C ARG A 42 -15.37 2.75 13.83
N ALA A 43 -15.64 1.64 13.15
CA ALA A 43 -15.70 1.62 11.70
C ALA A 43 -16.85 2.48 11.19
N VAL A 44 -16.53 3.43 10.31
CA VAL A 44 -17.51 4.25 9.59
C VAL A 44 -18.25 3.37 8.60
N ARG A 45 -19.57 3.57 8.49
CA ARG A 45 -20.43 2.87 7.53
C ARG A 45 -21.05 3.85 6.56
N ASP A 46 -21.28 3.40 5.34
CA ASP A 46 -22.03 4.14 4.32
C ASP A 46 -23.55 4.01 4.54
N GLU A 47 -24.33 4.63 3.65
CA GLU A 47 -25.80 4.65 3.67
C GLU A 47 -26.42 3.24 3.55
N HIS A 48 -25.70 2.28 2.99
CA HIS A 48 -26.11 0.88 2.84
C HIS A 48 -25.62 0.00 3.99
N GLY A 49 -24.90 0.56 4.95
CA GLY A 49 -24.37 -0.13 6.12
C GLY A 49 -23.07 -0.88 5.88
N TYR A 50 -22.41 -0.75 4.72
CA TYR A 50 -21.09 -1.35 4.49
C TYR A 50 -19.99 -0.51 5.14
N ARG A 51 -18.88 -1.16 5.52
CA ARG A 51 -17.72 -0.45 6.07
C ARG A 51 -17.08 0.39 4.97
N VAL A 52 -16.88 1.67 5.25
CA VAL A 52 -16.06 2.53 4.41
C VAL A 52 -14.60 2.10 4.54
N MET A 53 -13.91 1.88 3.43
CA MET A 53 -12.52 1.43 3.39
C MET A 53 -11.63 2.55 2.84
N ASP A 54 -10.52 2.79 3.52
CA ASP A 54 -9.43 3.63 3.04
C ASP A 54 -8.31 2.75 2.50
N THR A 55 -7.76 3.11 1.34
CA THR A 55 -6.61 2.42 0.75
C THR A 55 -5.44 3.37 0.67
N GLU A 56 -4.34 2.97 1.32
CA GLU A 56 -3.05 3.64 1.21
C GLU A 56 -2.21 2.95 0.15
N TRP A 57 -1.57 3.77 -0.69
CA TRP A 57 -0.71 3.31 -1.78
C TRP A 57 0.74 3.63 -1.45
N HIS A 58 1.56 2.59 -1.36
CA HIS A 58 3.00 2.71 -1.10
C HIS A 58 3.79 2.31 -2.34
N ARG A 59 4.77 3.12 -2.73
CA ARG A 59 5.75 2.76 -3.76
C ARG A 59 6.99 2.16 -3.08
N ILE A 60 7.35 0.93 -3.47
CA ILE A 60 8.51 0.20 -2.97
C ILE A 60 9.55 0.10 -4.09
N THR A 61 10.84 0.26 -3.79
CA THR A 61 11.98 0.19 -4.72
C THR A 61 13.18 -0.42 -4.03
#